data_AF-A0A4Q9HLL7-F1
#
_entry.id   AF-A0A4Q9HLL7-F1
#
_cell.length_a   1.000
_cell.length_b   1.000
_cell.length_c   1.000
_cell.angle_alpha   90.00
_cell.angle_beta   90.00
_cell.angle_gamma   90.00
#
_symmetry.space_group_name_H-M   'P 1'
#
loop_
_entity.id
_entity.type
_entity.pdbx_description
1 polymer ?
#
loop_
_entity_poly.entity_id
_entity_poly.type
_entity_poly.pdbx_seq_one_letter_code
_entity_poly.pdbx_strand_id
1 'polypeptide(L)'
;MTEWKLGGLVDAAALITSELTGNVISHAKGTGEFFELVLRRRGGLLILEVADSYQWRMPELRKPGPDDLSGRGLLIVDALSENWGIRPRDPGKTVWAHLAVNRI
;
A
#
# COMPACT_ATOMS: atom_id res chain seq x y z
N MET A 1 -13.64 -18.67 10.29
CA MET A 1 -13.15 -17.47 9.58
C MET A 1 -13.49 -16.29 10.46
N THR A 2 -12.51 -15.64 11.08
CA THR A 2 -12.75 -14.56 12.05
C THR A 2 -13.09 -13.28 11.29
N GLU A 3 -14.19 -12.63 11.64
CA GLU A 3 -14.63 -11.39 11.00
C GLU A 3 -13.81 -10.21 11.53
N TRP A 4 -13.19 -9.44 10.63
CA TRP A 4 -12.25 -8.37 11.00
C TRP A 4 -12.94 -7.10 11.50
N LYS A 5 -14.29 -7.03 11.45
CA LYS A 5 -15.13 -5.88 11.85
C LYS A 5 -14.53 -4.55 11.39
N LEU A 6 -14.31 -4.43 10.08
CA LEU A 6 -13.67 -3.26 9.45
C LEU A 6 -14.67 -2.16 9.07
N GLY A 7 -15.98 -2.40 9.19
CA GLY A 7 -17.01 -1.39 8.91
C GLY A 7 -16.82 -0.74 7.54
N GLY A 8 -16.93 0.59 7.49
CA GLY A 8 -16.74 1.39 6.27
C GLY A 8 -15.31 1.46 5.71
N LEU A 9 -14.33 0.77 6.31
CA LEU A 9 -12.95 0.77 5.81
C LEU A 9 -12.68 -0.23 4.70
N VAL A 10 -13.60 -1.15 4.41
CA VAL A 10 -13.36 -2.23 3.44
C VAL A 10 -12.98 -1.65 2.07
N ASP A 11 -13.71 -0.64 1.61
CA ASP A 11 -13.46 -0.03 0.29
C ASP A 11 -12.12 0.74 0.26
N ALA A 12 -11.82 1.50 1.31
CA ALA A 12 -10.54 2.22 1.43
C ALA A 12 -9.35 1.25 1.51
N ALA A 13 -9.46 0.19 2.30
CA ALA A 13 -8.43 -0.83 2.45
C ALA A 13 -8.22 -1.62 1.15
N ALA A 14 -9.30 -1.97 0.45
CA ALA A 14 -9.23 -2.64 -0.84
C ALA A 14 -8.54 -1.75 -1.88
N LEU A 15 -8.92 -0.48 -1.96
CA LEU A 15 -8.34 0.47 -2.91
C LEU A 15 -6.85 0.71 -2.63
N ILE A 16 -6.46 0.97 -1.38
CA ILE A 16 -5.04 1.08 -0.99
C ILE A 16 -4.28 -0.19 -1.36
N THR A 17 -4.84 -1.38 -1.08
CA THR A 17 -4.21 -2.65 -1.43
C THR A 17 -4.01 -2.77 -2.93
N SER A 18 -5.01 -2.42 -3.74
CA SER A 18 -4.93 -2.46 -5.20
C SER A 18 -3.86 -1.52 -5.74
N GLU A 19 -3.77 -0.30 -5.22
CA GLU A 19 -2.76 0.67 -5.65
C GLU A 19 -1.34 0.22 -5.28
N LEU A 20 -1.13 -0.27 -4.05
CA LEU A 20 0.18 -0.73 -3.60
C LEU A 20 0.65 -1.99 -4.32
N THR A 21 -0.23 -2.98 -4.49
CA THR A 21 0.10 -4.22 -5.21
C THR A 21 0.26 -3.96 -6.71
N GLY A 22 -0.57 -3.09 -7.30
CA GLY A 22 -0.45 -2.64 -8.69
C GLY A 22 0.87 -1.93 -8.98
N ASN A 23 1.35 -1.09 -8.06
CA ASN A 23 2.66 -0.46 -8.16
C ASN A 23 3.79 -1.49 -8.20
N VAL A 24 3.73 -2.51 -7.33
CA VAL A 24 4.73 -3.58 -7.34
C VAL A 24 4.67 -4.36 -8.65
N ILE A 25 3.49 -4.85 -9.05
CA ILE A 25 3.33 -5.64 -10.28
C ILE A 25 3.78 -4.87 -11.52
N SER A 26 3.57 -3.55 -11.57
CA SER A 26 3.91 -2.72 -12.73
C SER A 26 5.38 -2.33 -12.78
N HIS A 27 6.08 -2.31 -11.64
CA HIS A 27 7.39 -1.66 -11.51
C HIS A 27 8.51 -2.54 -10.95
N ALA A 28 8.19 -3.56 -10.16
CA ALA A 28 9.11 -4.62 -9.78
C ALA A 28 9.17 -5.61 -10.95
N LYS A 29 10.23 -5.50 -11.75
CA LYS A 29 10.47 -6.34 -12.92
C LYS A 29 11.85 -7.01 -12.80
N GLY A 30 11.85 -8.34 -12.71
CA GLY A 30 13.05 -9.16 -12.65
C GLY A 30 12.75 -10.63 -12.41
N THR A 31 13.75 -11.50 -12.62
CA THR A 31 13.65 -12.95 -12.35
C THR A 31 13.71 -13.22 -10.86
N GLY A 32 12.74 -13.99 -10.33
CA GLY A 32 12.70 -14.39 -8.91
C GLY A 32 12.06 -13.36 -7.97
N GLU A 33 11.36 -12.37 -8.52
CA GLU A 33 10.66 -11.36 -7.70
C GLU A 33 9.34 -11.88 -7.15
N PHE A 34 9.13 -11.63 -5.87
CA PHE A 34 7.88 -11.89 -5.16
C PHE A 34 7.53 -10.65 -4.35
N PHE A 35 6.26 -10.55 -3.98
CA PHE A 35 5.82 -9.55 -3.03
C PHE A 35 5.01 -10.19 -1.92
N GLU A 36 5.09 -9.59 -0.75
CA GLU A 36 4.35 -9.98 0.44
C GLU A 36 3.31 -8.91 0.74
N LEU A 37 2.05 -9.32 0.91
CA LEU A 37 0.99 -8.47 1.41
C LEU A 37 0.67 -8.91 2.84
N VAL A 38 0.77 -7.98 3.78
CA VAL A 38 0.42 -8.18 5.19
C VAL A 38 -0.70 -7.22 5.56
N LEU A 39 -1.79 -7.76 6.09
CA LEU A 39 -2.81 -6.99 6.79
C LEU A 39 -2.76 -7.35 8.26
N ARG A 40 -2.78 -6.34 9.13
CA ARG A 40 -2.79 -6.58 10.57
C ARG A 40 -3.62 -5.53 11.29
N ARG A 41 -4.54 -5.98 12.16
CA ARG A 41 -5.26 -5.07 13.06
C ARG A 41 -4.53 -4.97 14.40
N ARG A 42 -4.16 -3.76 14.81
CA ARG A 42 -3.51 -3.50 16.11
C ARG A 42 -3.86 -2.10 16.62
N GLY A 43 -4.25 -1.99 17.89
CA GLY A 43 -4.39 -0.69 18.56
C GLY A 43 -5.43 0.25 17.93
N GLY A 44 -6.49 -0.29 17.32
CA GLY A 44 -7.47 0.53 16.59
C GLY A 44 -7.03 0.92 15.17
N LEU A 45 -5.90 0.42 14.68
CA LEU A 45 -5.45 0.61 13.31
C LEU A 45 -5.56 -0.68 12.51
N LEU A 46 -5.89 -0.56 11.24
CA LEU A 46 -5.59 -1.55 10.22
C LEU A 46 -4.29 -1.12 9.52
N ILE A 47 -3.29 -1.98 9.60
CA ILE A 47 -1.97 -1.79 9.03
C ILE A 47 -1.92 -2.65 7.77
N LEU A 48 -1.64 -2.01 6.63
CA LEU A 48 -1.41 -2.65 5.35
C LEU A 48 0.06 -2.49 5.00
N GLU A 49 0.75 -3.58 4.68
CA GLU A 49 2.14 -3.55 4.24
C GLU A 49 2.27 -4.35 2.95
N VAL A 50 2.89 -3.76 1.94
CA VAL A 50 3.29 -4.43 0.70
C VAL A 50 4.80 -4.36 0.61
N ALA A 51 5.46 -5.51 0.66
CA ALA A 51 6.90 -5.63 0.54
C ALA A 51 7.28 -6.29 -0.78
N ASP A 52 8.30 -5.77 -1.45
CA ASP A 52 8.87 -6.34 -2.67
C ASP A 52 10.40 -6.42 -2.55
N SER A 53 11.02 -7.30 -3.33
CA SER A 53 12.48 -7.48 -3.36
C SER A 53 13.20 -6.50 -4.31
N TYR A 54 12.48 -5.60 -4.99
CA TYR A 54 13.02 -4.71 -6.00
C TYR A 54 13.62 -3.43 -5.39
N GLN A 55 14.95 -3.40 -5.29
CA GLN A 55 15.70 -2.30 -4.67
C GLN A 55 16.02 -1.12 -5.61
N TRP A 56 15.87 -1.29 -6.93
CA TRP A 56 16.37 -0.33 -7.91
C TRP A 56 15.46 0.89 -8.13
N ARG A 57 14.24 0.86 -7.60
CA ARG A 57 13.28 1.96 -7.72
C ARG A 57 12.50 2.15 -6.44
N MET A 58 12.52 3.38 -5.93
CA MET A 58 11.67 3.78 -4.81
C MET A 58 10.33 4.35 -5.32
N PRO A 59 9.21 4.10 -4.63
CA PRO A 59 7.94 4.75 -4.90
C PRO A 59 8.08 6.24 -4.58
N GLU A 60 7.69 7.09 -5.52
CA GLU A 60 7.75 8.54 -5.36
C GLU A 60 6.35 9.13 -5.46
N LEU A 61 5.97 9.92 -4.45
CA LEU A 61 4.74 10.69 -4.51
C LEU A 61 4.91 11.78 -5.57
N ARG A 62 4.28 11.59 -6.73
CA ARG A 62 4.31 12.53 -7.85
C ARG A 62 2.93 13.12 -8.09
N LYS A 63 2.88 14.39 -8.51
CA LYS A 63 1.66 14.98 -9.06
C LYS A 63 1.57 14.61 -10.54
N PRO A 64 0.63 13.75 -10.96
CA PRO A 64 0.44 13.44 -12.36
C PRO A 64 -0.04 14.68 -13.11
N GLY A 65 0.41 14.83 -14.35
CA GLY A 65 -0.12 15.83 -15.27
C GLY A 65 -1.59 15.58 -15.60
N PRO A 66 -2.27 16.56 -16.23
CA PRO A 66 -3.69 16.43 -16.59
C PRO A 66 -3.98 15.22 -17.50
N ASP A 67 -3.04 14.86 -18.38
CA ASP A 67 -3.17 13.76 -19.35
C ASP A 67 -2.50 12.45 -18.89
N ASP A 68 -1.91 12.42 -17.68
CA ASP A 68 -1.25 11.23 -17.18
C ASP A 68 -2.26 10.17 -16.76
N LEU A 69 -2.20 9.01 -17.41
CA LEU A 69 -3.03 7.84 -17.09
C LEU A 69 -2.51 7.03 -15.90
N SER A 70 -1.35 7.37 -15.33
CA SER A 70 -0.68 6.61 -14.27
C SER A 70 -0.06 7.53 -13.21
N GLY A 71 0.19 6.98 -12.01
CA GLY A 71 0.89 7.70 -10.94
C GLY A 71 -0.01 8.43 -9.95
N ARG A 72 -1.31 8.13 -9.95
CA ARG A 72 -2.24 8.55 -8.89
C ARG A 72 -2.21 7.62 -7.68
N GLY A 73 -1.65 6.42 -7.80
CA GLY A 73 -1.74 5.39 -6.76
C GLY A 73 -1.24 5.84 -5.39
N LEU A 74 -0.06 6.46 -5.32
CA LEU A 74 0.44 6.98 -4.04
C LEU A 74 -0.35 8.20 -3.52
N LEU A 75 -0.98 8.99 -4.40
CA LEU A 75 -1.88 10.07 -3.97
C LEU A 75 -3.18 9.51 -3.36
N ILE A 76 -3.69 8.40 -3.90
CA ILE A 76 -4.84 7.70 -3.34
C ILE A 76 -4.48 7.12 -1.96
N VAL A 77 -3.30 6.50 -1.85
CA VAL A 77 -2.78 5.99 -0.57
C VAL A 77 -2.63 7.13 0.44
N ASP A 78 -2.04 8.25 0.03
CA ASP A 78 -1.88 9.46 0.86
C ASP A 78 -3.21 10.03 1.33
N ALA A 79 -4.20 10.14 0.45
CA ALA A 79 -5.50 10.71 0.76
C ALA A 79 -6.38 9.83 1.66
N LEU A 80 -6.23 8.50 1.58
CA LEU A 80 -7.08 7.55 2.30
C LEU A 80 -6.47 7.04 3.61
N SER A 81 -5.15 7.14 3.76
CA SER A 81 -4.45 6.66 4.95
C SER A 81 -4.39 7.74 6.02
N GLU A 82 -4.45 7.33 7.29
CA GLU A 82 -4.09 8.22 8.41
C GLU A 82 -2.60 8.57 8.37
N ASN A 83 -1.77 7.59 7.98
CA ASN A 83 -0.37 7.78 7.68
C ASN A 83 0.13 6.65 6.78
N TRP A 84 1.17 6.91 6.01
CA TRP A 84 1.82 5.91 5.18
C TRP A 84 3.32 6.21 5.05
N GLY A 85 4.08 5.24 4.57
CA GLY A 85 5.49 5.46 4.30
C GLY A 85 6.17 4.29 3.63
N ILE A 86 7.49 4.44 3.46
CA ILE A 86 8.36 3.46 2.83
C ILE A 86 9.44 3.09 3.84
N ARG A 87 9.69 1.79 4.01
CA ARG A 87 10.73 1.24 4.86
C ARG A 87 11.65 0.38 4.00
N PRO A 88 12.98 0.61 4.00
CA PRO A 88 13.92 -0.27 3.29
C PRO A 88 13.82 -1.71 3.80
N ARG A 89 14.01 -2.67 2.90
CA ARG A 89 14.12 -4.11 3.19
C ARG A 89 15.36 -4.63 2.46
N ASP A 90 15.99 -5.68 2.96
CA ASP A 90 17.10 -6.32 2.25
C ASP A 90 16.64 -7.69 1.69
N PRO A 91 16.55 -7.85 0.35
CA PRO A 91 16.53 -6.79 -0.66
C PRO A 91 15.18 -6.06 -0.72
N GLY A 92 15.18 -4.85 -1.28
CA GLY A 92 13.96 -4.11 -1.66
C GLY A 92 13.40 -3.14 -0.62
N LYS A 93 12.07 -3.17 -0.47
CA LYS A 93 11.33 -2.16 0.32
C LYS A 93 9.97 -2.65 0.75
N THR A 94 9.41 -2.01 1.76
CA THR A 94 8.05 -2.16 2.24
C THR A 94 7.34 -0.81 2.18
N VAL A 95 6.24 -0.74 1.44
CA VAL A 95 5.31 0.38 1.51
C VAL A 95 4.21 0.02 2.51
N TRP A 96 3.95 0.89 3.47
CA TRP A 96 2.97 0.65 4.53
C TRP A 96 1.96 1.78 4.61
N ALA A 97 0.74 1.46 5.02
CA ALA A 97 -0.36 2.40 5.23
C ALA A 97 -1.15 2.03 6.49
N HIS A 98 -1.59 3.04 7.23
CA HIS A 98 -2.41 2.91 8.42
C HIS A 98 -3.82 3.47 8.16
N LEU A 99 -4.84 2.72 8.54
CA LEU A 99 -6.24 3.15 8.53
C LEU A 99 -6.81 3.12 9.95
N ALA A 100 -7.41 4.22 10.39
CA ALA A 100 -8.12 4.30 11.67
C ALA A 100 -9.39 3.43 11.65
N VAL A 101 -9.39 2.33 12.40
CA VAL A 101 -10.57 1.50 12.64
C VAL A 101 -11.41 2.20 13.70
N ASN A 102 -12.32 3.08 13.24
CA ASN A 102 -13.31 3.68 14.12
C ASN A 102 -14.05 2.58 14.88
N ARG A 103 -14.07 2.69 16.21
CA ARG A 103 -14.93 1.87 17.06
C ARG A 103 -16.36 2.29 16.76
N ILE A 104 -17.11 1.43 16.07
CA ILE A 104 -18.57 1.47 16.07
C ILE A 104 -19.05 1.04 17.45
#